data_AF-A0A4Y2K1C4-F1
#
_entry.id   AF-A0A4Y2K1C4-F1
#
_cell.length_a   1.000
_cell.length_b   1.000
_cell.length_c   1.000
_cell.angle_alpha   90.00
_cell.angle_beta   90.00
_cell.angle_gamma   90.00
#
_symmetry.space_group_name_H-M   'P 1'
#
loop_
_entity.id
_entity.type
_entity.pdbx_description
1 polymer ?
#
loop_
_entity_poly.entity_id
_entity_poly.type
_entity_poly.pdbx_seq_one_letter_code
_entity_poly.pdbx_strand_id
1 'polypeptide(L)'
;MMNNDKLKIFPPTPEAHKAIQNKITQDGMKSHTYELNDEKQIKVVIRGLSKDFDTSVIISHLQNQGFAPTLCHPIRNRQSNTNFNLFLVTLPKISKSKEIYQIEFIGRMRVTIESLRKNNLLGNVTIARNSFIIVGSVPETLGA
;
A
#
# COMPACT_ATOMS: atom_id res chain seq x y z
N MET A 1 2.36 -29.97 -10.84
CA MET A 1 1.34 -29.69 -11.88
C MET A 1 1.54 -28.26 -12.36
N MET A 2 2.19 -28.08 -13.51
CA MET A 2 2.31 -26.77 -14.17
C MET A 2 0.93 -26.36 -14.68
N ASN A 3 0.50 -25.13 -14.38
CA ASN A 3 -0.71 -24.55 -14.94
C ASN A 3 -0.29 -23.35 -15.79
N ASN A 4 -0.36 -23.51 -17.12
CA ASN A 4 -0.22 -22.49 -18.18
C ASN A 4 0.99 -21.55 -18.09
N ASP A 5 2.10 -21.84 -18.80
CA ASP A 5 3.21 -20.94 -19.22
C ASP A 5 3.70 -19.86 -18.22
N LYS A 6 3.48 -20.10 -16.93
CA LYS A 6 3.68 -19.14 -15.85
C LYS A 6 4.60 -19.74 -14.80
N LEU A 7 5.78 -19.16 -14.69
CA LEU A 7 6.74 -19.52 -13.65
C LEU A 7 6.49 -18.64 -12.42
N LYS A 8 6.20 -19.27 -11.29
CA LYS A 8 6.00 -18.57 -10.01
C LYS A 8 7.26 -18.67 -9.16
N ILE A 9 7.96 -17.55 -8.97
CA ILE A 9 9.19 -17.48 -8.16
C ILE A 9 8.87 -16.86 -6.81
N PHE A 10 9.40 -17.42 -5.72
CA PHE A 10 9.28 -16.86 -4.38
C PHE A 10 10.66 -16.46 -3.86
N PRO A 11 11.07 -15.18 -3.96
CA PRO A 11 12.34 -14.74 -3.45
C PRO A 11 12.32 -14.79 -1.91
N PRO A 12 13.32 -15.41 -1.26
CA PRO A 12 13.40 -15.47 0.19
C PRO A 12 13.85 -14.14 0.82
N THR A 13 14.55 -13.27 0.06
CA THR A 13 15.07 -11.98 0.54
C THR A 13 14.60 -10.80 -0.33
N PRO A 14 14.49 -9.58 0.24
CA PRO A 14 14.12 -8.37 -0.51
C PRO A 14 15.17 -7.98 -1.56
N GLU A 15 16.45 -8.24 -1.30
CA GLU A 15 17.52 -8.01 -2.27
C GLU A 15 17.39 -8.95 -3.48
N ALA A 16 17.06 -10.23 -3.25
CA ALA A 16 16.80 -11.18 -4.31
C ALA A 16 15.58 -10.78 -5.14
N HIS A 17 14.54 -10.22 -4.51
CA HIS A 17 13.37 -9.69 -5.22
C HIS A 17 13.75 -8.55 -6.18
N LYS A 18 14.52 -7.56 -5.71
CA LYS A 18 15.02 -6.47 -6.57
C LYS A 18 15.93 -6.98 -7.69
N ALA A 19 16.82 -7.92 -7.39
CA ALA A 19 17.71 -8.51 -8.39
C ALA A 19 16.94 -9.26 -9.48
N ILE A 20 15.92 -10.05 -9.09
CA ILE A 20 15.04 -10.76 -10.02
C ILE A 20 14.24 -9.76 -10.87
N GLN A 21 13.67 -8.72 -10.26
CA GLN A 21 12.94 -7.68 -10.99
C GLN A 21 13.82 -6.99 -12.03
N ASN A 22 15.01 -6.54 -11.63
CA ASN A 22 15.96 -5.89 -12.53
C ASN A 22 16.36 -6.81 -13.68
N LYS A 23 16.56 -8.10 -13.40
CA LYS A 23 16.93 -9.08 -14.42
C LYS A 23 15.82 -9.31 -15.44
N ILE A 24 14.58 -9.46 -14.97
CA ILE A 24 13.40 -9.61 -15.84
C ILE A 24 13.18 -8.35 -16.70
N THR A 25 13.35 -7.15 -16.14
CA THR A 25 13.25 -5.89 -16.89
C THR A 25 14.37 -5.77 -17.92
N GLN A 26 15.60 -6.18 -17.58
CA GLN A 26 16.74 -6.21 -18.50
C GLN A 26 16.52 -7.18 -19.67
N ASP A 27 15.94 -8.34 -19.39
CA ASP A 27 15.68 -9.39 -20.38
C ASP A 27 14.37 -9.14 -21.18
N GLY A 28 13.68 -8.01 -20.95
CA GLY A 28 12.47 -7.62 -21.69
C GLY A 28 11.25 -8.52 -21.46
N MET A 29 11.27 -9.35 -20.41
CA MET A 29 10.22 -10.32 -20.15
C MET A 29 8.97 -9.67 -19.52
N LYS A 30 7.78 -10.08 -19.97
CA LYS A 30 6.52 -9.66 -19.35
C LYS A 30 6.37 -10.36 -18.00
N SER A 31 6.47 -9.59 -16.91
CA SER A 31 6.25 -10.08 -15.55
C SER A 31 5.13 -9.36 -14.84
N HIS A 32 4.48 -10.08 -13.93
CA HIS A 32 3.63 -9.51 -12.91
C HIS A 32 4.35 -9.64 -11.57
N THR A 33 4.76 -8.49 -11.02
CA THR A 33 5.47 -8.41 -9.75
C THR A 33 4.51 -7.96 -8.66
N TYR A 34 4.42 -8.71 -7.57
CA TYR A 34 3.75 -8.24 -6.36
C TYR A 34 4.76 -7.51 -5.47
N GLU A 35 4.39 -6.31 -5.02
CA GLU A 35 5.24 -5.45 -4.17
C GLU A 35 5.67 -6.17 -2.88
N LEU A 36 6.91 -5.91 -2.47
CA LEU A 36 7.50 -6.43 -1.24
C LEU A 36 6.72 -5.92 -0.02
N ASN A 37 6.37 -6.86 0.86
CA ASN A 37 5.65 -6.61 2.11
C ASN A 37 6.42 -5.74 3.12
N ASP A 38 7.69 -5.40 2.88
CA ASP A 38 8.52 -4.59 3.77
C ASP A 38 8.28 -3.08 3.58
N GLU A 39 7.63 -2.67 2.49
CA GLU A 39 7.02 -1.33 2.36
C GLU A 39 5.58 -1.29 2.92
N LYS A 40 5.25 -2.15 3.89
CA LYS A 40 3.94 -2.07 4.54
C LYS A 40 3.82 -0.74 5.26
N GLN A 41 3.21 0.23 4.59
CA GLN A 41 2.63 1.37 5.24
C GLN A 41 1.29 0.92 5.82
N ILE A 42 0.97 1.37 7.03
CA ILE A 42 -0.41 1.33 7.52
C ILE A 42 -1.14 2.53 6.95
N LYS A 43 -2.37 2.28 6.51
CA LYS A 43 -3.27 3.33 6.05
C LYS A 43 -4.41 3.44 7.05
N VAL A 44 -4.56 4.61 7.64
CA VAL A 44 -5.61 4.91 8.60
C VAL A 44 -6.46 6.06 8.11
N VAL A 45 -7.73 6.04 8.47
CA VAL A 45 -8.70 7.08 8.16
C VAL A 45 -9.02 7.80 9.46
N ILE A 46 -8.80 9.11 9.47
CA ILE A 46 -9.16 9.97 10.59
C ILE A 46 -10.53 10.57 10.32
N ARG A 47 -11.44 10.44 11.29
CA ARG A 47 -12.80 10.95 11.28
C ARG A 47 -12.99 12.00 12.36
N GLY A 48 -14.00 12.87 12.20
CA GLY A 48 -14.35 13.90 13.17
C GLY A 48 -13.65 15.25 12.92
N LEU A 49 -12.86 15.35 11.85
CA LEU A 49 -12.28 16.61 11.39
C LEU A 49 -13.17 17.26 10.31
N SER A 50 -13.20 18.58 10.26
CA SER A 50 -13.90 19.31 9.19
C SER A 50 -13.26 19.03 7.82
N LYS A 51 -14.06 19.02 6.74
CA LYS A 51 -13.58 18.84 5.36
C LYS A 51 -12.49 19.84 4.93
N ASP A 52 -12.47 21.02 5.56
CA ASP A 52 -11.53 22.12 5.27
C ASP A 52 -10.38 22.18 6.29
N PHE A 53 -10.22 21.13 7.11
CA PHE A 53 -9.15 21.07 8.11
C PHE A 53 -7.78 20.92 7.45
N ASP A 54 -6.80 21.67 7.94
CA ASP A 54 -5.45 21.68 7.37
C ASP A 54 -4.72 20.36 7.66
N THR A 55 -4.29 19.68 6.60
CA THR A 55 -3.52 18.44 6.68
C THR A 55 -2.16 18.65 7.32
N SER A 56 -1.60 19.85 7.22
CA SER A 56 -0.32 20.22 7.85
C SER A 56 -0.41 20.12 9.36
N VAL A 57 -1.51 20.57 9.95
CA VAL A 57 -1.77 20.48 11.40
C VAL A 57 -1.88 19.02 11.85
N ILE A 58 -2.53 18.17 11.05
CA ILE A 58 -2.61 16.72 11.32
C ILE A 58 -1.19 16.13 11.34
N ILE A 59 -0.39 16.43 10.31
CA ILE A 59 0.99 15.93 10.19
C ILE A 59 1.83 16.37 11.39
N SER A 60 1.84 17.66 11.71
CA SER A 60 2.63 18.19 12.83
C SER A 60 2.19 17.59 14.17
N HIS A 61 0.88 17.41 14.39
CA HIS A 61 0.38 16.78 15.61
C HIS A 61 0.85 15.32 15.74
N LEU A 62 0.78 14.55 14.66
CA LEU A 62 1.28 13.18 14.64
C LEU A 62 2.79 13.13 14.85
N GLN A 63 3.55 14.04 14.24
CA GLN A 63 5.00 14.16 14.44
C GLN A 63 5.37 14.48 15.89
N ASN A 64 4.66 15.42 16.53
CA ASN A 64 4.87 15.77 17.94
C ASN A 64 4.57 14.60 18.89
N GLN A 65 3.71 13.67 18.49
CA GLN A 65 3.40 12.44 19.23
C GLN A 65 4.39 11.29 18.93
N GLY A 66 5.41 11.55 18.12
CA GLY A 66 6.44 10.57 17.75
C GLY A 66 6.08 9.65 16.58
N PHE A 67 5.05 9.98 15.81
CA PHE A 67 4.72 9.27 14.57
C PHE A 67 5.40 9.91 13.36
N ALA A 68 5.70 9.11 12.34
CA ALA A 68 6.29 9.59 11.09
C ALA A 68 5.30 9.40 9.93
N PRO A 69 4.24 10.22 9.81
CA PRO A 69 3.31 10.12 8.68
C PRO A 69 4.04 10.42 7.36
N THR A 70 3.88 9.53 6.39
CA THR A 70 4.47 9.65 5.05
C THR A 70 3.60 10.51 4.13
N LEU A 71 2.27 10.40 4.27
CA LEU A 71 1.31 11.12 3.43
C LEU A 71 0.02 11.38 4.21
N CYS A 72 -0.57 12.56 4.02
CA CYS A 72 -1.90 12.92 4.54
C CYS A 72 -2.70 13.67 3.47
N HIS A 73 -3.91 13.23 3.16
CA HIS A 73 -4.80 13.93 2.24
C HIS A 73 -6.28 13.71 2.58
N PRO A 74 -7.17 14.68 2.29
CA PRO A 74 -8.61 14.51 2.45
C PRO A 74 -9.15 13.46 1.47
N ILE A 75 -10.12 12.67 1.91
CA ILE A 75 -10.81 11.70 1.05
C ILE A 75 -11.94 12.43 0.31
N ARG A 76 -11.91 12.35 -1.02
CA ARG A 76 -12.93 12.97 -1.88
C ARG A 76 -13.99 11.96 -2.30
N ASN A 77 -15.25 12.37 -2.26
CA ASN A 77 -16.33 11.61 -2.88
C ASN A 77 -16.25 11.73 -4.40
N ARG A 78 -16.06 10.59 -5.08
CA ARG A 78 -15.97 10.53 -6.54
C ARG A 78 -17.28 10.87 -7.24
N GLN A 79 -18.44 10.63 -6.60
CA GLN A 79 -19.76 10.88 -7.19
C GLN A 79 -20.24 12.32 -6.97
N SER A 80 -20.17 12.83 -5.74
CA SER A 80 -20.64 14.19 -5.42
C SER A 80 -19.57 15.28 -5.59
N ASN A 81 -18.33 14.89 -5.91
CA ASN A 81 -17.17 15.77 -6.06
C ASN A 81 -16.81 16.60 -4.81
N THR A 82 -17.45 16.31 -3.68
CA THR A 82 -17.25 16.96 -2.38
C THR A 82 -16.29 16.17 -1.50
N ASN A 83 -15.55 16.87 -0.63
CA ASN A 83 -14.68 16.23 0.35
C ASN A 83 -15.52 15.61 1.47
N PHE A 84 -15.15 14.40 1.89
CA PHE A 84 -15.65 13.84 3.14
C PHE A 84 -14.95 14.53 4.31
N ASN A 85 -15.58 14.46 5.49
CA ASN A 85 -14.96 14.78 6.78
C ASN A 85 -14.00 13.65 7.22
N LEU A 86 -13.18 13.17 6.28
CA LEU A 86 -12.31 12.02 6.40
C LEU A 86 -10.95 12.33 5.80
N PHE A 87 -9.89 12.00 6.51
CA PHE A 87 -8.51 12.18 6.07
C PHE A 87 -7.79 10.85 6.04
N LEU A 88 -7.14 10.54 4.91
CA LEU A 88 -6.32 9.35 4.77
C LEU A 88 -4.88 9.69 5.17
N VAL A 89 -4.38 8.98 6.19
CA VAL A 89 -2.99 9.08 6.64
C VAL A 89 -2.27 7.76 6.44
N THR A 90 -1.10 7.87 5.85
CA THR A 90 -0.21 6.75 5.55
C THR A 90 1.00 6.85 6.47
N LEU A 91 1.30 5.78 7.23
CA LEU A 91 2.42 5.72 8.15
C LEU A 91 3.25 4.45 7.90
N PRO A 92 4.56 4.45 8.18
CA PRO A 92 5.35 3.23 8.16
C PRO A 92 4.83 2.23 9.21
N LYS A 93 4.83 0.93 8.90
CA LYS A 93 4.42 -0.11 9.86
C LYS A 93 5.53 -0.41 10.87
N ILE A 94 5.71 0.53 11.79
CA ILE A 94 6.53 0.37 12.99
C ILE A 94 5.64 0.04 14.19
N SER A 95 6.20 -0.50 15.28
CA SER A 95 5.45 -0.81 16.50
C SER A 95 4.69 0.40 17.04
N LYS A 96 5.31 1.58 17.01
CA LYS A 96 4.70 2.85 17.42
C LYS A 96 3.45 3.17 16.61
N SER A 97 3.44 2.92 15.30
CA SER A 97 2.31 3.21 14.42
C SER A 97 1.04 2.42 14.78
N LYS A 98 1.12 1.33 15.56
CA LYS A 98 -0.07 0.65 16.08
C LYS A 98 -0.78 1.46 17.17
N GLU A 99 -0.05 2.32 17.88
CA GLU A 99 -0.61 3.19 18.92
C GLU A 99 -1.45 4.32 18.33
N ILE A 100 -1.39 4.55 17.01
CA ILE A 100 -2.20 5.59 16.36
C ILE A 100 -3.70 5.38 16.58
N TYR A 101 -4.16 4.13 16.73
CA TYR A 101 -5.56 3.82 17.00
C TYR A 101 -6.05 4.28 18.38
N GLN A 102 -5.13 4.65 19.28
CA GLN A 102 -5.43 5.17 20.61
C GLN A 102 -5.54 6.70 20.62
N ILE A 103 -5.25 7.38 19.50
CA ILE A 103 -5.40 8.84 19.43
C ILE A 103 -6.89 9.18 19.32
N GLU A 104 -7.38 9.89 20.34
CA GLU A 104 -8.75 10.39 20.39
C GLU A 104 -8.85 11.90 20.10
N PHE A 105 -7.73 12.61 20.12
CA PHE A 105 -7.69 14.06 19.95
C PHE A 105 -6.58 14.49 19.00
N ILE A 106 -6.91 15.41 18.10
CA ILE A 106 -5.95 16.15 17.28
C ILE A 106 -6.19 17.63 17.55
N GLY A 107 -5.23 18.27 18.24
CA GLY A 107 -5.41 19.62 18.75
C GLY A 107 -6.54 19.68 19.79
N ARG A 108 -7.59 20.46 19.51
CA ARG A 108 -8.78 20.58 20.39
C ARG A 108 -9.98 19.77 19.89
N MET A 109 -9.84 19.01 18.80
CA MET A 109 -10.95 18.30 18.18
C MET A 109 -10.90 16.82 18.52
N ARG A 110 -12.07 16.25 18.84
CA ARG A 110 -12.23 14.83 19.09
C ARG A 110 -12.28 14.10 17.75
N VAL A 111 -11.44 13.07 17.60
CA VAL A 111 -11.30 12.29 16.38
C VAL A 111 -11.47 10.80 16.65
N THR A 112 -11.80 10.06 15.59
CA THR A 112 -11.79 8.59 15.62
C THR A 112 -10.90 8.11 14.49
N ILE A 113 -9.93 7.26 14.82
CA ILE A 113 -8.99 6.70 13.86
C ILE A 113 -9.38 5.25 13.55
N GLU A 114 -9.61 4.97 12.28
CA GLU A 114 -9.97 3.65 11.80
C GLU A 114 -8.94 3.10 10.81
N SER A 115 -8.80 1.78 10.75
CA SER A 115 -8.05 1.13 9.67
C SER A 115 -8.78 1.32 8.33
N LEU A 116 -8.05 1.67 7.28
CA LEU A 116 -8.62 1.65 5.93
C LEU A 116 -9.04 0.22 5.57
N ARG A 117 -10.35 -0.02 5.45
CA ARG A 117 -10.86 -1.32 4.99
C ARG A 117 -10.46 -1.49 3.53
N LYS A 118 -9.67 -2.52 3.22
CA LYS A 118 -9.54 -2.98 1.84
C LYS A 118 -10.89 -3.59 1.45
N ASN A 119 -11.57 -3.02 0.45
CA ASN A 119 -12.70 -3.70 -0.17
C ASN A 119 -12.17 -4.97 -0.84
N ASN A 120 -12.30 -6.11 -0.16
CA ASN A 120 -12.13 -7.42 -0.75
C ASN A 120 -13.34 -7.72 -1.64
N LEU A 121 -13.45 -7.04 -2.79
CA LEU A 121 -14.39 -7.41 -3.85
C LEU A 121 -13.79 -8.45 -4.81
N LEU A 122 -12.63 -9.01 -4.49
CA LEU A 122 -12.06 -10.16 -5.17
C LEU A 122 -11.88 -11.23 -4.11
N GLY A 123 -12.68 -12.29 -4.24
CA GLY A 123 -12.75 -13.41 -3.31
C GLY A 123 -11.39 -14.03 -3.04
N ASN A 124 -11.33 -14.85 -2.00
CA ASN A 124 -10.18 -15.60 -1.51
C ASN A 124 -9.26 -16.16 -2.61
N VAL A 125 -8.39 -15.33 -3.18
CA VAL A 125 -7.16 -15.77 -3.81
C VAL A 125 -6.15 -15.67 -2.69
N THR A 126 -5.74 -16.83 -2.17
CA THR A 126 -4.52 -16.96 -1.39
C THR A 126 -3.36 -16.57 -2.32
N ILE A 127 -3.13 -15.27 -2.48
CA ILE A 127 -1.96 -14.73 -3.15
C ILE A 127 -0.80 -15.07 -2.22
N ALA A 128 -0.15 -16.19 -2.52
CA ALA A 128 1.05 -16.62 -1.84
C ALA A 128 2.02 -15.43 -1.79
N ARG A 129 2.36 -15.06 -0.57
CA ARG A 129 3.11 -13.85 -0.20
C ARG A 129 4.47 -13.87 -0.92
N ASN A 130 4.92 -12.73 -1.45
CA ASN A 130 6.21 -12.58 -2.16
C ASN A 130 6.37 -13.48 -3.41
N SER A 131 5.37 -13.54 -4.30
CA SER A 131 5.55 -14.23 -5.58
C SER A 131 5.84 -13.28 -6.74
N PHE A 132 6.70 -13.67 -7.66
CA PHE A 132 6.68 -13.20 -9.05
C PHE A 132 5.87 -14.18 -9.88
N ILE A 133 5.12 -13.69 -10.86
CA ILE A 133 4.60 -14.52 -11.94
C ILE A 133 5.25 -14.04 -13.22
N ILE A 134 6.16 -14.85 -13.76
CA ILE A 134 6.76 -14.64 -15.08
C ILE A 134 5.84 -15.31 -16.08
N VAL A 135 5.29 -14.55 -17.03
CA VAL A 135 4.56 -15.11 -18.16
C VAL A 135 5.58 -15.30 -19.27
N GLY A 136 5.94 -16.54 -19.57
CA GLY A 136 6.84 -16.81 -20.68
C GLY A 136 6.13 -16.45 -21.99
N SER A 137 6.61 -15.42 -22.68
CA SER A 137 6.44 -15.37 -24.13
C SER A 137 7.70 -15.98 -24.69
N VAL A 138 7.59 -17.17 -25.27
CA VAL A 138 8.66 -17.76 -26.09
C VAL A 138 8.97 -16.73 -27.18
N PRO A 139 10.22 -16.24 -27.32
CA PRO A 139 10.57 -15.48 -28.50
C PRO A 139 10.46 -16.45 -29.68
N GLU A 140 9.55 -16.18 -30.62
CA GLU A 140 9.55 -16.84 -31.93
C GLU A 140 10.95 -16.63 -32.52
N THR A 141 11.76 -17.68 -32.50
CA THR A 141 12.98 -17.74 -33.29
C THR A 141 12.57 -17.61 -34.74
N LEU A 142 12.91 -16.49 -35.38
CA LEU A 142 12.78 -16.33 -36.82
C LEU A 142 13.38 -17.56 -37.49
N GLY A 143 12.53 -18.26 -38.25
CA GLY A 143 12.92 -19.35 -39.11
C GLY A 143 13.94 -18.89 -40.15
N ALA A 144 14.74 -19.88 -40.55
CA ALA A 144 15.77 -19.83 -41.58
C ALA A 144 15.30 -19.24 -42.93
#